data_AF-A0AAE0PNB2-F1
#
_entry.id   AF-A0AAE0PNB2-F1
#
_cell.length_a   1.000
_cell.length_b   1.000
_cell.length_c   1.000
_cell.angle_alpha   90.00
_cell.angle_beta   90.00
_cell.angle_gamma   90.00
#
_symmetry.space_group_name_H-M   'P 1'
#
loop_
_entity.id
_entity.type
_entity.pdbx_description
1 polymer ?
#
loop_
_entity_poly.entity_id
_entity_poly.type
_entity_poly.pdbx_seq_one_letter_code
_entity_poly.pdbx_strand_id
1 'polypeptide(L)'
;MKTFTNLAALAALAVIANAQLIIVDGQTRCSLPDGSYCAGGLLVRCDGIYPLPAVNCNDELIGAVPVGNDGRASCWQEDANTGNAACQKNCVVYARPEPFPLGADECTPYFPATTTDAGTTTTTAVTT
;
A
#
# COMPACT_ATOMS: atom_id res chain seq x y z
N MET A 1 2.98 -52.17 -11.44
CA MET A 1 2.58 -50.84 -11.98
C MET A 1 3.07 -49.81 -10.98
N LYS A 2 4.01 -48.93 -11.36
CA LYS A 2 4.60 -47.92 -10.46
C LYS A 2 3.92 -46.59 -10.72
N THR A 3 3.08 -46.14 -9.80
CA THR A 3 2.41 -44.83 -9.88
C THR A 3 3.28 -43.82 -9.16
N PHE A 4 3.90 -42.92 -9.92
CA PHE A 4 4.51 -41.70 -9.41
C PHE A 4 3.49 -40.58 -9.58
N THR A 5 2.91 -40.10 -8.48
CA THR A 5 2.06 -38.89 -8.50
C THR A 5 2.81 -37.79 -7.75
N ASN A 6 3.20 -36.78 -8.54
CA ASN A 6 3.97 -35.63 -8.11
C ASN A 6 3.16 -34.65 -7.26
N LEU A 7 3.92 -33.91 -6.46
CA LEU A 7 3.61 -32.82 -5.56
C LEU A 7 2.48 -31.88 -6.01
N ALA A 8 1.52 -31.63 -5.11
CA ALA A 8 0.81 -30.37 -5.05
C ALA A 8 1.29 -29.63 -3.79
N ALA A 9 2.04 -28.55 -3.99
CA ALA A 9 2.40 -27.62 -2.93
C ALA A 9 1.12 -26.92 -2.44
N LEU A 10 0.65 -27.27 -1.23
CA LEU A 10 -0.36 -26.47 -0.56
C LEU A 10 0.31 -25.21 0.00
N ALA A 11 -0.29 -24.09 -0.36
CA ALA A 11 0.11 -22.72 -0.10
C ALA A 11 0.60 -22.49 1.33
N ALA A 12 1.67 -21.70 1.45
CA ALA A 12 2.04 -21.07 2.70
C ALA A 12 0.87 -20.20 3.17
N LEU A 13 0.13 -20.67 4.17
CA LEU A 13 -0.76 -19.82 4.96
C LEU A 13 0.14 -18.92 5.80
N ALA A 14 0.54 -17.78 5.24
CA ALA A 14 1.01 -16.68 6.05
C ALA A 14 -0.14 -16.35 7.01
N VAL A 15 0.04 -16.65 8.29
CA VAL A 15 -0.90 -16.27 9.34
C VAL A 15 -0.96 -14.75 9.34
N ILE A 16 -2.02 -14.20 8.74
CA ILE A 16 -2.32 -12.78 8.83
C ILE A 16 -3.02 -12.57 10.17
N ALA A 17 -2.25 -12.60 11.26
CA ALA A 17 -2.74 -12.26 12.59
C ALA A 17 -2.84 -10.74 12.72
N ASN A 18 -3.81 -10.13 12.03
CA ASN A 18 -4.16 -8.73 12.21
C ASN A 18 -5.68 -8.62 12.26
N ALA A 19 -6.22 -7.85 13.21
CA ALA A 19 -7.65 -7.70 13.50
C ALA A 19 -8.52 -7.20 12.32
N GLN A 20 -7.86 -6.81 11.23
CA GLN A 20 -8.42 -6.25 10.00
C GLN A 20 -9.01 -7.26 9.01
N LEU A 21 -8.61 -8.53 9.11
CA LEU A 21 -9.12 -9.62 8.28
C LEU A 21 -9.88 -10.60 9.18
N ILE A 22 -11.18 -10.75 8.92
CA ILE A 22 -12.06 -11.65 9.65
C ILE A 22 -12.23 -12.95 8.87
N ILE A 23 -12.40 -14.07 9.59
CA ILE A 23 -12.72 -15.36 8.96
C ILE A 23 -14.22 -15.58 9.09
N VAL A 24 -14.93 -15.63 7.97
CA VAL A 24 -16.36 -15.96 7.90
C VAL A 24 -16.50 -17.18 7.00
N ASP A 25 -17.12 -18.24 7.51
CA ASP A 25 -17.30 -19.51 6.77
C ASP A 25 -15.99 -20.10 6.21
N GLY A 26 -14.89 -19.93 6.94
CA GLY A 26 -13.56 -20.39 6.53
C GLY A 26 -12.89 -19.54 5.45
N GLN A 27 -13.52 -18.43 5.04
CA GLN A 27 -12.96 -17.47 4.09
C GLN A 27 -12.47 -16.21 4.80
N THR A 28 -11.27 -15.78 4.44
CA THR A 28 -10.73 -14.49 4.87
C THR A 28 -11.48 -13.36 4.16
N ARG A 29 -11.98 -12.41 4.94
CA ARG A 29 -12.72 -11.23 4.48
C ARG A 29 -12.19 -9.98 5.15
N CYS A 30 -12.31 -8.86 4.47
CA CYS A 30 -12.01 -7.55 5.03
C CYS A 30 -13.12 -7.10 5.97
N SER A 31 -12.75 -6.39 7.04
CA SER A 31 -13.72 -5.82 7.99
C SER A 31 -14.56 -4.70 7.38
N LEU A 32 -13.93 -3.84 6.57
CA LEU A 32 -14.59 -2.83 5.73
C LEU A 32 -14.56 -3.22 4.26
N PRO A 33 -15.66 -3.02 3.53
CA PRO A 33 -15.68 -3.17 2.08
C PRO A 33 -14.78 -2.12 1.43
N ASP A 34 -14.01 -2.52 0.42
CA ASP A 34 -13.10 -1.67 -0.36
C ASP A 34 -12.02 -0.95 0.46
N GLY A 35 -11.81 -1.40 1.70
CA GLY A 35 -10.75 -0.90 2.57
C GLY A 35 -9.37 -1.43 2.17
N SER A 36 -8.35 -0.85 2.79
CA SER A 36 -6.98 -1.31 2.69
C SER A 36 -6.31 -1.37 4.06
N TYR A 37 -5.43 -2.37 4.24
CA TYR A 37 -4.83 -2.69 5.52
C TYR A 37 -3.36 -3.10 5.40
N CYS A 38 -2.57 -2.84 6.45
CA CYS A 38 -1.18 -3.27 6.56
C CYS A 38 -1.05 -4.62 7.24
N ALA A 39 -0.54 -5.63 6.53
CA ALA A 39 -0.32 -6.98 7.06
C ALA A 39 1.16 -7.35 6.96
N GLY A 40 1.87 -7.36 8.10
CA GLY A 40 3.29 -7.74 8.12
C GLY A 40 4.18 -6.86 7.23
N GLY A 41 3.83 -5.57 7.09
CA GLY A 41 4.53 -4.63 6.21
C GLY A 41 4.06 -4.63 4.75
N LEU A 42 3.17 -5.55 4.36
CA LEU A 42 2.53 -5.59 3.04
C LEU A 42 1.22 -4.82 3.05
N LEU A 43 0.85 -4.25 1.90
CA LEU A 43 -0.45 -3.61 1.70
C LEU A 43 -1.45 -4.65 1.16
N VAL A 44 -2.56 -4.84 1.87
CA VAL A 44 -3.70 -5.68 1.44
C VAL A 44 -4.84 -4.75 1.09
N ARG A 45 -5.31 -4.80 -0.16
CA ARG A 45 -6.50 -4.07 -0.62
C ARG A 45 -7.69 -5.01 -0.66
N CYS A 46 -8.89 -4.47 -0.62
CA CYS A 46 -10.11 -5.24 -0.71
C CYS A 46 -10.90 -4.83 -1.95
N ASP A 47 -11.54 -5.81 -2.60
CA ASP A 47 -12.56 -5.60 -3.63
C ASP A 47 -13.89 -6.07 -3.03
N GLY A 48 -14.72 -5.10 -2.65
CA GLY A 48 -15.73 -5.26 -1.63
C GLY A 48 -15.12 -5.87 -0.37
N ILE A 49 -15.65 -7.02 0.05
CA ILE A 49 -15.24 -7.74 1.27
C ILE A 49 -14.06 -8.70 1.07
N TYR A 50 -13.57 -8.88 -0.17
CA TYR A 50 -12.60 -9.91 -0.47
C TYR A 50 -11.19 -9.31 -0.55
N PRO A 51 -10.21 -9.86 0.18
CA PRO A 51 -8.84 -9.40 0.08
C PRO A 51 -8.25 -9.75 -1.29
N LEU A 52 -7.65 -8.74 -1.91
CA LEU A 52 -6.77 -8.89 -3.06
C LEU A 52 -5.38 -9.37 -2.61
N PRO A 53 -4.53 -9.86 -3.53
CA PRO A 53 -3.17 -10.24 -3.20
C PRO A 53 -2.41 -9.12 -2.49
N ALA A 54 -1.68 -9.47 -1.43
CA ALA A 54 -0.86 -8.53 -0.69
C ALA A 54 0.28 -8.00 -1.58
N VAL A 55 0.53 -6.70 -1.54
CA VAL A 55 1.59 -6.05 -2.33
C VAL A 55 2.72 -5.54 -1.45
N ASN A 56 3.94 -5.64 -1.94
CA ASN A 56 5.12 -5.08 -1.29
C ASN A 56 5.24 -3.60 -1.66
N CYS A 57 5.28 -2.72 -0.66
CA CYS A 57 5.35 -1.29 -0.89
C CYS A 57 6.64 -0.83 -1.58
N ASN A 58 7.73 -1.58 -1.48
CA ASN A 58 8.96 -1.27 -2.20
C ASN A 58 8.84 -1.49 -3.71
N ASP A 59 8.02 -2.45 -4.11
CA ASP A 59 7.75 -2.73 -5.52
C ASP A 59 6.68 -1.78 -6.06
N GLU A 60 5.62 -1.52 -5.29
CA GLU A 60 4.55 -0.58 -5.65
C GLU A 60 5.09 0.86 -5.84
N LEU A 61 6.06 1.28 -5.01
CA LEU A 61 6.63 2.63 -5.02
C LEU A 61 8.02 2.71 -5.66
N ILE A 62 8.33 1.79 -6.59
CA ILE A 62 9.60 1.82 -7.32
C ILE A 62 9.77 3.08 -8.18
N GLY A 63 8.67 3.64 -8.70
CA GLY A 63 8.67 4.89 -9.50
C GLY A 63 8.56 6.16 -8.67
N ALA A 64 8.25 6.05 -7.38
CA ALA A 64 8.14 7.18 -6.47
C ALA A 64 9.51 7.65 -5.99
N VAL A 65 9.65 8.95 -5.71
CA VAL A 65 10.90 9.56 -5.26
C VAL A 65 11.22 9.14 -3.82
N PRO A 66 12.48 8.78 -3.50
CA PRO A 66 13.62 8.59 -4.42
C PRO A 66 13.41 7.36 -5.32
N VAL A 67 13.65 7.51 -6.62
CA VAL A 67 13.37 6.46 -7.61
C VAL A 67 14.19 5.19 -7.31
N GLY A 68 13.56 4.03 -7.47
CA GLY A 68 14.15 2.72 -7.26
C GLY A 68 13.61 2.01 -6.01
N ASN A 69 13.96 0.74 -5.88
CA ASN A 69 13.67 -0.05 -4.68
C ASN A 69 14.85 0.11 -3.69
N ASP A 70 14.69 1.03 -2.75
CA ASP A 70 15.68 1.33 -1.71
C ASP A 70 15.42 0.57 -0.39
N GLY A 71 14.41 -0.30 -0.37
CA GLY A 71 14.00 -1.05 0.81
C GLY A 71 13.36 -0.21 1.93
N ARG A 72 13.06 1.07 1.66
CA ARG A 72 12.57 2.03 2.68
C ARG A 72 11.09 2.38 2.53
N ALA A 73 10.40 1.81 1.54
CA ALA A 73 8.96 1.94 1.46
C ALA A 73 8.29 0.98 2.46
N SER A 74 7.25 1.45 3.14
CA SER A 74 6.52 0.70 4.14
C SER A 74 5.01 0.88 3.96
N CYS A 75 4.22 -0.02 4.53
CA CYS A 75 2.78 0.21 4.63
C CYS A 75 2.49 1.16 5.79
N TRP A 76 1.70 2.19 5.53
CA TRP A 76 1.19 3.15 6.51
C TRP A 76 -0.32 2.97 6.63
N GLN A 77 -0.85 3.13 7.84
CA GLN A 77 -2.28 3.24 8.13
C GLN A 77 -2.46 4.06 9.41
N GLU A 78 -3.58 4.76 9.53
CA GLU A 78 -3.89 5.56 10.73
C GLU A 78 -4.19 4.66 11.94
N ASP A 79 -5.03 3.65 11.75
CA ASP A 79 -5.35 2.63 12.75
C ASP A 79 -5.62 1.28 12.06
N ALA A 80 -5.67 0.20 12.84
CA ALA A 80 -6.03 -1.12 12.35
C ALA A 80 -7.46 -1.23 11.76
N ASN A 81 -8.35 -0.30 12.12
CA ASN A 81 -9.77 -0.39 11.75
C ASN A 81 -10.24 0.70 10.78
N THR A 82 -9.38 1.63 10.38
CA THR A 82 -9.75 2.75 9.48
C THR A 82 -9.88 2.32 8.03
N GLY A 83 -9.23 1.22 7.63
CA GLY A 83 -9.25 0.74 6.24
C GLY A 83 -8.61 1.71 5.24
N ASN A 84 -7.72 2.59 5.70
CA ASN A 84 -7.07 3.64 4.91
C ASN A 84 -5.59 3.36 4.60
N ALA A 85 -5.16 2.09 4.67
CA ALA A 85 -3.76 1.79 4.47
C ALA A 85 -3.26 2.13 3.07
N ALA A 86 -2.05 2.64 2.99
CA ALA A 86 -1.38 2.96 1.74
C ALA A 86 0.12 2.77 1.88
N CYS A 87 0.81 2.63 0.75
CA CYS A 87 2.27 2.61 0.78
C CYS A 87 2.79 4.02 1.04
N GLN A 88 3.77 4.14 1.94
CA GLN A 88 4.51 5.36 2.17
C GLN A 88 5.96 5.22 1.74
N LYS A 89 6.55 6.32 1.33
CA LYS A 89 7.99 6.44 1.06
C LYS A 89 8.42 7.88 1.29
N ASN A 90 9.54 8.07 1.97
CA ASN A 90 10.12 9.38 2.25
C ASN A 90 9.10 10.41 2.80
N CYS A 91 8.34 10.00 3.82
CA CYS A 91 7.30 10.79 4.48
C CYS A 91 6.12 11.23 3.60
N VAL A 92 5.91 10.58 2.46
CA VAL A 92 4.72 10.75 1.63
C VAL A 92 3.93 9.44 1.64
N VAL A 93 2.67 9.52 2.04
CA VAL A 93 1.70 8.42 1.92
C VAL A 93 1.07 8.52 0.54
N TYR A 94 1.21 7.47 -0.28
CA TYR A 94 0.66 7.40 -1.63
C TYR A 94 -0.76 6.83 -1.61
N ALA A 95 -1.62 7.49 -0.84
CA ALA A 95 -3.04 7.16 -0.73
C ALA A 95 -3.80 7.48 -2.03
N ARG A 96 -5.06 7.04 -2.09
CA ARG A 96 -6.03 7.43 -3.12
C ARG A 96 -7.07 8.35 -2.47
N PRO A 97 -7.55 9.40 -3.16
CA PRO A 97 -7.26 9.74 -4.56
C PRO A 97 -5.88 10.37 -4.77
N GLU A 98 -5.33 11.03 -3.76
CA GLU A 98 -4.07 11.77 -3.86
C GLU A 98 -3.09 11.44 -2.74
N PRO A 99 -1.76 11.51 -3.00
CA PRO A 99 -0.76 11.40 -1.96
C PRO A 99 -0.78 12.59 -1.00
N PHE A 100 -0.37 12.38 0.23
CA PHE A 100 -0.20 13.45 1.22
C PHE A 100 1.10 13.27 2.04
N PRO A 101 1.73 14.38 2.47
CA PRO A 101 2.89 14.32 3.35
C PRO A 101 2.46 14.03 4.79
N LEU A 102 3.29 13.28 5.51
CA LEU A 102 3.17 13.12 6.96
C LEU A 102 3.71 14.33 7.70
N GLY A 103 3.21 14.54 8.91
CA GLY A 103 3.73 15.56 9.82
C GLY A 103 5.18 15.29 10.21
N ALA A 104 5.93 16.35 10.53
CA ALA A 104 7.32 16.23 10.97
C ALA A 104 7.44 15.50 12.33
N ASP A 105 6.36 15.44 13.09
CA ASP A 105 6.17 14.68 14.32
C ASP A 105 5.99 13.17 14.07
N GLU A 106 5.55 12.77 12.87
CA GLU A 106 5.32 11.38 12.49
C GLU A 106 6.48 10.79 11.66
N CYS A 107 7.18 11.63 10.89
CA CYS A 107 8.20 11.16 9.97
C CYS A 107 9.33 12.17 9.74
N THR A 108 10.57 11.66 9.66
CA THR A 108 11.74 12.43 9.23
C THR A 108 12.17 11.98 7.83
N PRO A 109 12.14 12.87 6.81
CA PRO A 109 12.50 12.50 5.44
C PRO A 109 13.99 12.14 5.36
N TYR A 110 14.30 11.10 4.60
CA TYR A 110 15.67 10.62 4.38
C TYR A 110 16.22 11.02 3.02
N PHE A 111 15.36 11.56 2.15
CA PHE A 111 15.71 12.10 0.86
C PHE A 111 15.09 13.49 0.72
N PRO A 112 15.82 14.51 0.23
CA PRO A 112 15.27 15.83 0.05
C PRO A 112 14.11 15.78 -0.96
N ALA A 113 12.97 16.39 -0.64
CA ALA A 113 11.92 16.59 -1.61
C ALA A 113 12.48 17.48 -2.74
N THR A 114 12.68 16.91 -3.93
CA THR A 114 12.85 17.74 -5.12
C THR A 114 11.49 18.37 -5.36
N THR A 115 11.38 19.67 -5.16
CA THR A 115 10.24 20.47 -5.61
C THR A 115 10.11 20.29 -7.11
N THR A 116 9.34 19.31 -7.56
CA THR A 116 8.75 19.39 -8.90
C THR A 116 7.67 20.43 -8.75
N ASP A 117 8.03 21.69 -8.98
CA ASP A 117 7.09 22.80 -9.12
C ASP A 117 5.95 22.29 -10.02
N ALA A 118 4.74 22.23 -9.46
CA ALA A 118 3.55 22.13 -10.28
C ALA A 118 3.62 23.30 -11.25
N GLY A 119 3.81 23.00 -12.54
CA GLY A 119 3.89 23.99 -13.60
C GLY A 119 2.68 24.92 -13.49
N THR A 120 2.90 26.08 -12.89
CA THR A 120 1.94 27.18 -12.87
C THR A 120 1.84 27.63 -14.32
N THR A 121 0.85 27.11 -15.03
CA THR A 121 0.52 27.61 -16.36
C THR A 121 -0.17 28.95 -16.13
N THR A 122 0.62 30.01 -16.01
CA THR A 122 0.14 31.38 -16.05
C THR A 122 -0.43 31.62 -17.44
N THR A 123 -1.74 31.43 -17.60
CA THR A 123 -2.47 31.92 -18.76
C THR A 123 -2.51 33.44 -18.70
N THR A 124 -1.54 34.09 -19.35
CA THR A 124 -1.62 35.52 -19.65
C THR A 124 -2.75 35.73 -20.64
N ALA A 125 -3.89 36.23 -20.14
CA ALA A 125 -4.98 36.71 -20.99
C ALA A 125 -4.50 37.94 -21.77
N VAL A 126 -4.25 37.78 -23.07
CA VAL A 126 -4.07 38.90 -24.01
C VAL A 126 -5.47 39.44 -24.34
N THR A 127 -5.73 40.67 -23.92
CA THR A 127 -6.94 41.42 -24.29
C THR A 127 -6.65 42.14 -25.61
N THR A 128 -7.45 41.88 -26.64
CA THR A 128 -7.56 42.73 -27.85
C THR A 128 -8.84 43.53 -27.79
#